data_AF-A0A4Q1X737-F1
#
_entry.id   AF-A0A4Q1X737-F1
#
_cell.length_a   1.000
_cell.length_b   1.000
_cell.length_c   1.000
_cell.angle_alpha   90.00
_cell.angle_beta   90.00
_cell.angle_gamma   90.00
#
_symmetry.space_group_name_H-M   'P 1'
#
loop_
_entity.id
_entity.type
_entity.pdbx_description
1 polymer ?
#
loop_
_entity_poly.entity_id
_entity_poly.type
_entity_poly.pdbx_seq_one_letter_code
_entity_poly.pdbx_strand_id
1 'polypeptide(L)'
;MKETVKKAKQEMKDRSRPYQMYGFYLAIPIILMVIFIFGFLGIETNKSWGSVLFVTTVIANMGVSKLEKLPKRKYVAPVLVYVTEAIAVFLLLVFFGAIIAGGANFVIIELILYVVLVLRIITIIFFFITANDIRKVYPTMKQEAKDSRAEYLRVKKLAQKRI
;
A
#
# COMPACT_ATOMS: atom_id res chain seq x y z
N MET A 1 7.59 -10.95 -33.69
CA MET A 1 6.29 -10.93 -32.97
C MET A 1 6.42 -11.08 -31.45
N LYS A 2 7.21 -12.02 -30.92
CA LYS A 2 7.41 -12.16 -29.47
C LYS A 2 7.90 -10.85 -28.81
N GLU A 3 8.82 -10.13 -29.46
CA GLU A 3 9.26 -8.81 -28.99
C GLU A 3 8.17 -7.74 -29.02
N THR A 4 7.34 -7.72 -30.07
CA THR A 4 6.22 -6.78 -30.21
C THR A 4 5.21 -6.96 -29.08
N VAL A 5 4.87 -8.22 -28.74
CA VAL A 5 3.99 -8.54 -27.60
C VAL A 5 4.64 -8.16 -26.27
N LYS A 6 5.95 -8.38 -26.11
CA LYS A 6 6.69 -7.97 -24.90
C LYS A 6 6.67 -6.44 -24.73
N LYS A 7 6.94 -5.68 -25.79
CA LYS A 7 6.89 -4.19 -25.78
C LYS A 7 5.48 -3.70 -25.43
N ALA A 8 4.44 -4.22 -26.08
CA ALA A 8 3.05 -3.86 -25.78
C ALA A 8 2.65 -4.20 -24.32
N LYS A 9 3.13 -5.33 -23.78
CA LYS A 9 2.90 -5.71 -22.38
C LYS A 9 3.57 -4.73 -21.42
N GLN A 10 4.79 -4.28 -21.73
CA GLN A 10 5.51 -3.32 -20.90
C GLN A 10 4.83 -1.95 -20.94
N GLU A 11 4.44 -1.47 -22.11
CA GLU A 11 3.70 -0.21 -22.26
C GLU A 11 2.37 -0.24 -21.50
N MET A 12 1.62 -1.34 -21.58
CA MET A 12 0.41 -1.53 -20.77
C MET A 12 0.71 -1.40 -19.28
N LYS A 13 1.80 -2.02 -18.79
CA LYS A 13 2.18 -1.94 -17.37
C LYS A 13 2.54 -0.52 -16.95
N ASP A 14 3.22 0.24 -17.81
CA ASP A 14 3.66 1.59 -17.48
C ASP A 14 2.47 2.58 -17.50
N ARG A 15 1.59 2.50 -18.50
CA ARG A 15 0.38 3.33 -18.60
C ARG A 15 -0.69 2.97 -17.56
N SER A 16 -0.78 1.72 -17.13
CA SER A 16 -1.72 1.29 -16.09
C SER A 16 -1.25 1.61 -14.66
N ARG A 17 0.05 1.88 -14.47
CA ARG A 17 0.65 2.03 -13.13
C ARG A 17 0.04 3.16 -12.31
N PRO A 18 -0.18 4.39 -12.84
CA PRO A 18 -0.81 5.46 -12.06
C PRO A 18 -2.18 5.06 -11.52
N TYR A 19 -3.02 4.43 -12.36
CA TYR A 19 -4.36 3.99 -11.96
C TYR A 19 -4.33 2.90 -10.89
N GLN A 20 -3.42 1.93 -11.02
CA GLN A 20 -3.22 0.88 -10.01
C GLN A 20 -2.74 1.47 -8.68
N MET A 21 -1.75 2.38 -8.73
CA MET A 21 -1.21 3.01 -7.53
C MET A 21 -2.24 3.90 -6.85
N TYR A 22 -3.03 4.66 -7.61
CA TYR A 22 -4.16 5.39 -7.06
C TYR A 22 -5.12 4.47 -6.30
N GLY A 23 -5.46 3.31 -6.88
CA GLY A 23 -6.29 2.30 -6.24
C GLY A 23 -5.69 1.80 -4.93
N PHE A 24 -4.41 1.42 -4.90
CA PHE A 24 -3.75 0.99 -3.67
C PHE A 24 -3.69 2.08 -2.60
N TYR A 25 -3.33 3.31 -2.98
CA TYR A 25 -3.23 4.44 -2.05
C TYR A 25 -4.57 4.91 -1.50
N LEU A 26 -5.69 4.56 -2.14
CA LEU A 26 -7.03 4.69 -1.56
C LEU A 26 -7.44 3.48 -0.73
N ALA A 27 -7.18 2.27 -1.21
CA ALA A 27 -7.65 1.04 -0.56
C ALA A 27 -6.97 0.80 0.79
N ILE A 28 -5.65 1.01 0.88
CA ILE A 28 -4.88 0.79 2.12
C ILE A 28 -5.44 1.60 3.30
N PRO A 29 -5.58 2.94 3.23
CA PRO A 29 -6.12 3.71 4.35
C PRO A 29 -7.57 3.37 4.67
N ILE A 30 -8.40 3.02 3.68
CA ILE A 30 -9.79 2.59 3.91
C ILE A 30 -9.83 1.28 4.70
N ILE A 31 -9.05 0.27 4.29
CA ILE A 31 -8.96 -1.01 4.99
C ILE A 31 -8.45 -0.78 6.42
N LEU A 32 -7.44 0.08 6.58
CA LEU A 32 -6.86 0.41 7.88
C LEU A 32 -7.88 1.10 8.80
N MET A 33 -8.71 2.00 8.28
CA MET A 33 -9.84 2.59 9.02
C MET A 33 -10.88 1.55 9.43
N VAL A 34 -11.25 0.62 8.53
CA VAL A 34 -12.20 -0.45 8.85
C VAL A 34 -11.68 -1.35 9.97
N ILE A 35 -10.40 -1.74 9.92
CA ILE A 35 -9.76 -2.53 10.98
C ILE A 35 -9.78 -1.78 12.31
N PHE A 36 -9.53 -0.47 12.30
CA PHE A 36 -9.62 0.34 13.51
C PHE A 36 -11.03 0.40 14.09
N ILE A 37 -12.04 0.59 13.25
CA ILE A 37 -13.44 0.62 13.68
C ILE A 37 -13.82 -0.73 14.30
N PHE A 38 -13.45 -1.85 13.67
CA PHE A 38 -13.70 -3.18 14.23
C PHE A 38 -12.97 -3.40 15.55
N GLY A 39 -11.70 -2.97 15.65
CA GLY A 39 -10.95 -3.01 16.91
C GLY A 39 -11.61 -2.20 18.02
N PHE A 40 -12.14 -1.01 17.71
CA PHE A 40 -12.86 -0.18 18.67
C PHE A 40 -14.18 -0.81 19.14
N LEU A 41 -14.89 -1.50 18.23
CA LEU A 41 -16.13 -2.21 18.54
C LEU A 41 -15.90 -3.57 19.23
N GLY A 42 -14.66 -3.96 19.50
CA GLY A 42 -14.32 -5.26 20.08
C GLY A 42 -14.60 -6.45 19.13
N ILE A 43 -14.76 -6.18 17.83
CA ILE A 43 -15.01 -7.22 16.83
C ILE A 43 -13.67 -7.85 16.46
N GLU A 44 -13.57 -9.17 16.64
CA GLU A 44 -12.39 -9.91 16.23
C GLU A 44 -12.16 -9.77 14.72
N THR A 45 -10.96 -9.33 14.36
CA THR A 45 -10.54 -9.23 12.96
C THR A 45 -9.59 -10.37 12.63
N ASN A 46 -9.51 -10.72 11.34
CA ASN A 46 -8.58 -11.75 10.88
C ASN A 46 -7.14 -11.38 11.26
N LYS A 47 -6.44 -12.29 11.95
CA LYS A 47 -5.06 -12.11 12.44
C LYS A 47 -4.07 -11.77 11.32
N SER A 48 -4.38 -12.08 10.06
CA SER A 48 -3.53 -11.83 8.90
C SER A 48 -3.60 -10.41 8.34
N TRP A 49 -4.51 -9.55 8.82
CA TRP A 49 -4.70 -8.20 8.26
C TRP A 49 -3.45 -7.33 8.31
N GLY A 50 -2.62 -7.45 9.37
CA GLY A 50 -1.34 -6.74 9.47
C GLY A 50 -0.39 -7.10 8.33
N SER A 51 -0.17 -8.40 8.10
CA SER A 51 0.67 -8.90 7.00
C SER A 51 0.15 -8.49 5.62
N VAL A 52 -1.18 -8.53 5.42
CA VAL A 52 -1.81 -8.10 4.17
C VAL A 52 -1.56 -6.61 3.92
N LEU A 53 -1.74 -5.77 4.94
CA LEU A 53 -1.49 -4.33 4.84
C LEU A 53 -0.01 -4.03 4.55
N PHE A 54 0.90 -4.74 5.22
CA PHE A 54 2.33 -4.60 5.00
C PHE A 54 2.72 -4.95 3.56
N VAL A 55 2.35 -6.15 3.08
CA VAL A 55 2.66 -6.59 1.71
C VAL A 55 2.05 -5.67 0.67
N THR A 56 0.79 -5.27 0.87
CA THR A 56 0.12 -4.33 -0.05
C THR A 56 0.83 -2.98 -0.07
N THR A 57 1.29 -2.49 1.09
CA THR A 57 2.07 -1.25 1.20
C THR A 57 3.42 -1.35 0.49
N VAL A 58 4.12 -2.48 0.61
CA VAL A 58 5.38 -2.72 -0.12
C VAL A 58 5.13 -2.66 -1.63
N ILE A 59 4.09 -3.35 -2.13
CA ILE A 59 3.71 -3.33 -3.55
C ILE A 59 3.37 -1.90 -4.00
N ALA A 60 2.59 -1.16 -3.20
CA ALA A 60 2.22 0.22 -3.48
C ALA A 60 3.45 1.15 -3.52
N ASN A 61 4.40 0.97 -2.60
CA ASN A 61 5.64 1.74 -2.55
C ASN A 61 6.52 1.47 -3.78
N MET A 62 6.72 0.18 -4.12
CA MET A 62 7.46 -0.22 -5.32
C MET A 62 6.84 0.27 -6.63
N GLY A 63 5.51 0.40 -6.68
CA GLY A 63 4.83 0.95 -7.85
C GLY A 63 4.88 2.48 -7.89
N VAL A 64 4.68 3.17 -6.76
CA VAL A 64 4.72 4.65 -6.71
C VAL A 64 6.14 5.19 -6.96
N SER A 65 7.17 4.42 -6.60
CA SER A 65 8.57 4.82 -6.81
C SER A 65 8.86 5.10 -8.29
N LYS A 66 8.19 4.36 -9.19
CA LYS A 66 8.28 4.49 -10.65
C LYS A 66 7.46 5.63 -11.24
N LEU A 67 6.72 6.38 -10.42
CA LEU A 67 5.95 7.56 -10.85
C LEU A 67 6.77 8.82 -10.55
N GLU A 68 7.70 9.16 -11.45
CA GLU A 68 8.70 10.21 -11.24
C GLU A 68 8.11 11.61 -11.12
N LYS A 69 6.96 11.87 -11.75
CA LYS A 69 6.27 13.16 -11.70
C LYS A 69 5.62 13.47 -10.34
N LEU A 70 5.56 12.49 -9.44
CA LEU A 70 4.99 12.67 -8.11
C LEU A 70 5.99 13.30 -7.13
N PRO A 71 5.52 14.12 -6.19
CA PRO A 71 6.38 14.70 -5.16
C PRO A 71 6.97 13.61 -4.26
N LYS A 72 8.18 13.84 -3.72
CA LYS A 72 8.90 12.88 -2.85
C LYS A 72 8.11 12.47 -1.60
N ARG A 73 7.14 13.27 -1.16
CA ARG A 73 6.23 12.90 -0.03
C ARG A 73 5.44 11.61 -0.27
N LYS A 74 5.38 11.10 -1.51
CA LYS A 74 4.81 9.78 -1.85
C LYS A 74 5.38 8.60 -1.04
N TYR A 75 6.59 8.76 -0.47
CA TYR A 75 7.24 7.73 0.34
C TYR A 75 6.86 7.79 1.84
N VAL A 76 6.25 8.89 2.30
CA VAL A 76 6.01 9.10 3.74
C VAL A 76 5.06 8.04 4.30
N ALA A 77 3.90 7.83 3.68
CA ALA A 77 2.94 6.83 4.15
C ALA A 77 3.53 5.41 4.21
N PRO A 78 4.18 4.87 3.15
CA PRO A 78 4.84 3.58 3.24
C PRO A 78 5.90 3.48 4.34
N VAL A 79 6.73 4.52 4.49
CA VAL A 79 7.77 4.54 5.53
C VAL A 79 7.15 4.51 6.93
N LEU A 80 6.06 5.25 7.16
CA LEU A 80 5.37 5.23 8.44
C LEU A 80 4.76 3.86 8.76
N VAL A 81 4.26 3.13 7.74
CA VAL A 81 3.84 1.72 7.92
C VAL A 81 5.03 0.89 8.37
N TYR A 82 6.19 1.00 7.71
CA TYR A 82 7.37 0.20 8.06
C TYR A 82 7.87 0.50 9.47
N VAL A 83 7.89 1.78 9.86
CA VAL A 83 8.23 2.20 11.22
C VAL A 83 7.24 1.61 12.22
N THR A 84 5.95 1.63 11.92
CA THR A 84 4.91 1.07 12.79
C THR A 84 5.07 -0.44 12.97
N GLU A 85 5.35 -1.17 11.90
CA GLU A 85 5.60 -2.62 11.97
C GLU A 85 6.90 -2.94 12.73
N ALA A 86 7.96 -2.14 12.55
CA ALA A 86 9.20 -2.29 13.31
C ALA A 86 8.98 -2.07 14.82
N ILE A 87 8.18 -1.04 15.19
CA ILE A 87 7.77 -0.81 16.58
C ILE A 87 6.96 -1.99 17.10
N ALA A 88 6.05 -2.57 16.31
CA ALA A 88 5.25 -3.71 16.73
C ALA A 88 6.10 -4.95 17.02
N VAL A 89 7.12 -5.23 16.19
CA VAL A 89 8.08 -6.32 16.45
C VAL A 89 8.88 -6.05 17.73
N PHE A 90 9.34 -4.82 17.93
CA PHE A 90 10.05 -4.43 19.15
C PHE A 90 9.16 -4.58 20.40
N LEU A 91 7.90 -4.15 20.32
CA LEU A 91 6.92 -4.29 21.39
C LEU A 91 6.69 -5.75 21.78
N LEU A 92 6.63 -6.65 20.80
CA LEU A 92 6.48 -8.07 21.04
C LEU A 92 7.64 -8.62 21.88
N LEU A 93 8.88 -8.22 21.59
CA LEU A 93 10.06 -8.59 22.39
C LEU A 93 9.99 -8.05 23.82
N VAL A 94 9.60 -6.79 23.99
CA VAL A 94 9.41 -6.17 25.30
C VAL A 94 8.33 -6.89 26.11
N PHE A 95 7.22 -7.26 25.46
CA PHE A 95 6.14 -8.04 26.09
C PHE A 95 6.63 -9.40 26.58
N PHE A 96 7.37 -10.15 25.76
CA PHE A 96 7.93 -11.44 26.16
C PHE A 96 8.87 -11.30 27.35
N GLY A 97 9.75 -10.29 27.33
CA GLY A 97 10.63 -10.01 28.47
C GLY A 97 9.88 -9.68 29.75
N ALA A 98 8.81 -8.88 29.66
CA ALA A 98 7.97 -8.52 30.80
C ALA A 98 7.21 -9.72 31.39
N ILE A 99 6.72 -10.64 30.55
CA ILE A 99 6.07 -11.88 30.99
C ILE A 99 7.05 -12.76 31.76
N ILE A 100 8.28 -12.94 31.24
CA ILE A 100 9.32 -13.73 31.89
C ILE A 100 9.75 -13.11 33.24
N ALA A 101 9.75 -11.78 33.33
CA ALA A 101 10.14 -11.04 34.53
C ALA A 101 9.05 -10.92 35.62
N GLY A 102 7.92 -11.63 35.49
CA GLY A 102 6.86 -11.63 36.50
C GLY A 102 5.84 -10.50 36.40
N GLY A 103 5.85 -9.73 35.30
CA GLY A 103 4.77 -8.84 34.85
C GLY A 103 4.50 -7.62 35.74
N ALA A 104 4.92 -6.41 35.29
CA ALA A 104 4.49 -5.17 35.96
C ALA A 104 4.45 -3.89 35.11
N ASN A 105 5.09 -3.80 33.93
CA ASN A 105 5.24 -2.49 33.25
C ASN A 105 4.28 -2.28 32.07
N PHE A 106 2.97 -2.30 32.33
CA PHE A 106 1.93 -2.05 31.34
C PHE A 106 1.84 -0.58 30.88
N VAL A 107 2.23 0.38 31.72
CA VAL A 107 2.15 1.82 31.41
C VAL A 107 3.02 2.21 30.21
N ILE A 108 4.23 1.66 30.10
CA ILE A 108 5.15 1.95 28.97
C ILE A 108 4.57 1.39 27.67
N ILE A 109 4.00 0.19 27.74
CA ILE A 109 3.36 -0.46 26.59
C ILE A 109 2.17 0.37 26.10
N GLU A 110 1.29 0.80 27.00
CA GLU A 110 0.15 1.66 26.67
C GLU A 110 0.60 2.97 26.02
N LEU A 111 1.63 3.63 26.55
CA LEU A 111 2.19 4.84 25.96
C LEU A 111 2.67 4.61 24.52
N ILE A 112 3.39 3.51 24.26
CA ILE A 112 3.85 3.18 22.91
C ILE A 112 2.65 2.90 21.98
N LEU A 113 1.60 2.22 22.47
CA LEU A 113 0.39 1.98 21.69
C LEU A 113 -0.31 3.29 21.29
N TYR A 114 -0.35 4.29 22.16
CA TYR A 114 -0.84 5.63 21.81
C TYR A 114 0.01 6.31 20.74
N VAL A 115 1.34 6.23 20.84
CA VAL A 115 2.25 6.75 19.79
C VAL A 115 1.99 6.05 18.45
N VAL A 116 1.84 4.73 18.46
CA VAL A 116 1.50 3.93 17.28
C VAL A 116 0.16 4.37 16.68
N LEU A 117 -0.85 4.65 17.50
CA LEU A 117 -2.14 5.15 17.04
C LEU A 117 -1.97 6.49 16.30
N VAL A 118 -1.23 7.44 16.87
CA VAL A 118 -0.95 8.74 16.22
C VAL A 118 -0.21 8.55 14.89
N LEU A 119 0.81 7.70 14.86
CA LEU A 119 1.54 7.38 13.63
C LEU A 119 0.62 6.79 12.55
N ARG A 120 -0.32 5.93 12.93
CA ARG A 120 -1.30 5.35 12.00
C ARG A 120 -2.28 6.39 11.45
N ILE A 121 -2.73 7.36 12.27
CA ILE A 121 -3.57 8.48 11.79
C ILE A 121 -2.80 9.31 10.75
N ILE A 122 -1.55 9.67 11.04
CA ILE A 122 -0.69 10.41 10.10
C ILE A 122 -0.50 9.59 8.81
N THR A 123 -0.29 8.28 8.93
CA THR A 123 -0.16 7.36 7.80
C THR A 123 -1.38 7.41 6.88
N ILE A 124 -2.60 7.34 7.44
CA ILE A 124 -3.85 7.46 6.68
C ILE A 124 -3.90 8.77 5.88
N ILE A 125 -3.58 9.89 6.54
CA ILE A 125 -3.59 11.22 5.93
C ILE A 125 -2.62 11.26 4.73
N PHE A 126 -1.39 10.77 4.90
CA PHE A 126 -0.39 10.76 3.82
C PHE A 126 -0.74 9.83 2.66
N PHE A 127 -1.45 8.72 2.92
CA PHE A 127 -1.99 7.87 1.85
C PHE A 127 -3.00 8.65 1.00
N PHE A 128 -3.95 9.35 1.63
CA PHE A 128 -4.93 10.17 0.91
C PHE A 128 -4.29 11.37 0.18
N ILE A 129 -3.31 12.04 0.79
CA ILE A 129 -2.54 13.10 0.13
C ILE A 129 -1.88 12.56 -1.14
N THR A 130 -1.22 11.41 -1.05
CA THR A 130 -0.54 10.80 -2.20
C THR A 130 -1.54 10.32 -3.27
N ALA A 131 -2.68 9.77 -2.87
CA ALA A 131 -3.75 9.43 -3.81
C ALA A 131 -4.26 10.66 -4.58
N ASN A 132 -4.44 11.79 -3.88
CA ASN A 132 -4.81 13.05 -4.50
C ASN A 132 -3.72 13.58 -5.45
N ASP A 133 -2.45 13.48 -5.07
CA ASP A 133 -1.33 13.84 -5.93
C ASP A 133 -1.30 12.98 -7.21
N ILE A 134 -1.52 11.66 -7.10
CA ILE A 134 -1.63 10.77 -8.26
C ILE A 134 -2.75 11.23 -9.20
N ARG A 135 -3.93 11.53 -8.64
CA ARG A 135 -5.08 12.00 -9.44
C ARG A 135 -4.80 13.33 -10.13
N LYS A 136 -4.10 14.26 -9.47
CA LYS A 136 -3.76 15.57 -10.03
C LYS A 136 -2.71 15.47 -11.14
N VAL A 137 -1.68 14.65 -10.94
CA VAL A 137 -0.58 14.49 -11.90
C VAL A 137 -0.98 13.60 -13.09
N TYR A 138 -1.90 12.65 -12.89
CA TYR A 138 -2.37 11.71 -13.91
C TYR A 138 -3.91 11.71 -14.02
N PRO A 139 -4.53 12.80 -14.52
CA PRO A 139 -5.99 12.95 -14.53
C PRO A 139 -6.70 11.93 -15.43
N THR A 140 -6.06 11.51 -16.52
CA THR A 140 -6.56 10.57 -17.53
C THR A 140 -6.16 9.12 -17.27
N MET A 141 -5.55 8.82 -16.11
CA MET A 141 -4.99 7.50 -15.78
C MET A 141 -5.93 6.31 -16.01
N LYS A 142 -7.24 6.48 -15.75
CA LYS A 142 -8.24 5.42 -15.93
C LYS A 142 -8.43 5.07 -17.39
N GLN A 143 -8.45 6.08 -18.26
CA GLN A 143 -8.64 5.89 -19.69
C GLN A 143 -7.36 5.31 -20.31
N GLU A 144 -6.20 5.87 -19.96
CA GLU A 144 -4.90 5.36 -20.41
C GLU A 144 -4.65 3.90 -20.03
N ALA A 145 -5.10 3.48 -18.83
CA ALA A 145 -5.05 2.08 -18.41
C ALA A 145 -5.95 1.18 -19.26
N LYS A 146 -7.14 1.64 -19.65
CA LYS A 146 -8.06 0.89 -20.51
C LYS A 146 -7.52 0.75 -21.93
N ASP A 147 -7.07 1.86 -22.52
CA ASP A 147 -6.62 1.91 -23.91
C ASP A 147 -5.36 1.05 -24.11
N SER A 148 -4.40 1.18 -23.19
CA SER A 148 -3.17 0.39 -23.22
C SER A 148 -3.41 -1.11 -23.02
N ARG A 149 -4.40 -1.48 -22.21
CA ARG A 149 -4.84 -2.88 -22.08
C ARG A 149 -5.51 -3.39 -23.35
N ALA A 150 -6.37 -2.60 -23.98
CA ALA A 150 -7.02 -2.98 -25.22
C ALA A 150 -5.99 -3.20 -26.33
N GLU A 151 -5.00 -2.32 -26.44
CA GLU A 151 -3.93 -2.43 -27.42
C GLU A 151 -3.05 -3.67 -27.20
N TYR A 152 -2.64 -3.95 -25.96
CA TYR A 152 -1.91 -5.17 -25.65
C TYR A 152 -2.69 -6.44 -26.04
N LEU A 153 -3.99 -6.47 -25.76
CA LEU A 153 -4.84 -7.61 -26.14
C LEU A 153 -4.98 -7.74 -27.65
N ARG A 154 -5.07 -6.62 -28.39
CA ARG A 154 -5.08 -6.61 -29.86
C ARG A 154 -3.80 -7.19 -30.42
N VAL A 155 -2.64 -6.69 -29.99
CA VAL A 155 -1.32 -7.16 -30.42
C VAL A 155 -1.10 -8.63 -30.07
N LYS A 156 -1.51 -9.07 -28.88
CA LYS A 156 -1.43 -10.48 -28.46
C LYS A 156 -2.27 -11.39 -29.37
N LYS A 157 -3.52 -11.00 -29.67
CA LYS A 157 -4.40 -11.78 -30.57
C LYS A 157 -3.84 -11.87 -31.99
N LEU A 158 -3.32 -10.76 -32.54
CA LEU A 158 -2.70 -10.76 -33.87
C LEU A 158 -1.47 -11.65 -33.93
N ALA A 159 -0.66 -11.69 -32.85
CA ALA A 159 0.49 -12.57 -32.76
C ALA A 159 0.12 -14.06 -32.65
N GLN A 160 -1.05 -14.38 -32.09
CA GLN A 160 -1.56 -15.76 -32.00
C GLN A 160 -2.19 -16.25 -33.32
N LYS A 161 -2.85 -15.37 -34.08
CA LYS A 161 -3.48 -15.72 -35.37
C LYS A 161 -2.49 -15.93 -36.53
N ARG A 162 -1.24 -15.53 -36.36
CA ARG A 162 -0.17 -15.64 -37.36
C ARG A 162 0.79 -16.81 -37.10
N ILE A 163 0.45 -17.65 -36.12
CA ILE A 163 1.04 -18.96 -35.83
C ILE A 163 0.03 -19.98 -36.33
#